data_AF-A0A850M2Q5-F1
#
_entry.id   AF-A0A850M2Q5-F1
#
_cell.length_a   1.000
_cell.length_b   1.000
_cell.length_c   1.000
_cell.angle_alpha   90.00
_cell.angle_beta   90.00
_cell.angle_gamma   90.00
#
_symmetry.space_group_name_H-M   'P 1'
#
loop_
_entity.id
_entity.type
_entity.pdbx_description
1 polymer ?
#
loop_
_entity_poly.entity_id
_entity_poly.type
_entity_poly.pdbx_seq_one_letter_code
_entity_poly.pdbx_strand_id
1 'polypeptide(L)'
;MPKGILLVRWDDKLGVVVEGMYPKTLKISEDHVMRIFTTHAMGGGEAGFMSMSIENLNVASYYTGLPEEGRSQYYMALLLEDEENGDIFEEPLIEVSKLLVDHVKDKYFNQFLAKQFEDIQKLTEITEEQRYSMIHRDSRRILVLRKLGLGALPRDELRKWLSDQIGEEVLDLDAILLPFVKTQMIYEIPVETTEGSKTNCIFLVKDVFTMRSPVEKFYKASKDGGAPPEMRPVFQIYKEETESYFKEYKFGDVDSKQIAEIIADPSHYNLITILRNNYIETHQLLDIYEKDMDQIMPQINDLKRYNVVEEIKDKRGNSWIFLKTDIVFPSFFPEYIVDSIRRRWMEKGITQNLALKHLELLKSVYRGEEEKLELEFERPAKPIAVEQLPIKAAPKEAVPAVAATKTMSDENLFKLVERVNILRKEAKMDLDDKDREVAYRKLEEAIKITKDLIAAGAVGQDKRLEKLEQVASSVKKLIDKELAKKPTPIAAPTPAISRAKPVSEKDMQKLLRKERDDAIAKADKALTEGNFNLAVTFLEKAAGLSEKMGEKDKAAEITKMAEDIKSKLEKLGM
;
A
#
# COMPACT_ATOMS: atom_id res chain seq x y z
N MET A 1 -10.09 25.86 11.38
CA MET A 1 -9.01 24.92 10.97
C MET A 1 -8.64 24.09 12.18
N PRO A 2 -8.34 22.78 12.03
CA PRO A 2 -8.01 21.94 13.17
C PRO A 2 -6.91 22.57 14.05
N LYS A 3 -7.15 22.62 15.37
CA LYS A 3 -6.20 23.17 16.35
C LYS A 3 -4.98 22.27 16.52
N GLY A 4 -5.16 20.95 16.35
CA GLY A 4 -4.08 19.99 16.44
C GLY A 4 -4.54 18.54 16.32
N ILE A 5 -3.57 17.64 16.36
CA ILE A 5 -3.72 16.19 16.30
C ILE A 5 -3.02 15.53 17.49
N LEU A 6 -3.61 14.45 17.98
CA LEU A 6 -3.01 13.54 18.94
C LEU A 6 -3.09 12.09 18.46
N LEU A 7 -2.03 11.33 18.71
CA LEU A 7 -2.04 9.88 18.67
C LEU A 7 -1.86 9.38 20.10
N VAL A 8 -2.80 8.56 20.55
CA VAL A 8 -2.86 8.07 21.93
C VAL A 8 -2.95 6.56 21.90
N ARG A 9 -2.19 5.94 22.78
CA ARG A 9 -2.14 4.50 23.00
C ARG A 9 -2.78 4.16 24.33
N TRP A 10 -3.53 3.06 24.41
CA TRP A 10 -3.91 2.48 25.68
C TRP A 10 -2.78 1.58 26.22
N ASP A 11 -2.50 1.73 27.51
CA ASP A 11 -1.55 0.93 28.28
C ASP A 11 -2.23 0.37 29.52
N ASP A 12 -2.16 -0.95 29.73
CA ASP A 12 -2.85 -1.59 30.87
C ASP A 12 -2.35 -1.13 32.24
N LYS A 13 -1.14 -0.55 32.32
CA LYS A 13 -0.56 -0.05 33.57
C LYS A 13 -0.69 1.45 33.72
N LEU A 14 -0.49 2.19 32.62
CA LEU A 14 -0.44 3.65 32.63
C LEU A 14 -1.77 4.31 32.22
N GLY A 15 -2.73 3.55 31.70
CA GLY A 15 -3.95 4.08 31.10
C GLY A 15 -3.68 4.70 29.73
N VAL A 16 -4.22 5.90 29.48
CA VAL A 16 -3.95 6.61 28.22
C VAL A 16 -2.54 7.19 28.18
N VAL A 17 -1.80 6.88 27.12
CA VAL A 17 -0.45 7.38 26.87
C VAL A 17 -0.45 8.16 25.57
N VAL A 18 -0.13 9.46 25.63
CA VAL A 18 0.02 10.28 24.42
C VAL A 18 1.36 9.95 23.76
N GLU A 19 1.31 9.30 22.61
CA GLU A 19 2.51 8.92 21.85
C GLU A 19 3.02 10.07 20.97
N GLY A 20 2.12 10.93 20.51
CA GLY A 20 2.50 12.13 19.77
C GLY A 20 1.40 13.18 19.75
N MET A 21 1.83 14.43 19.62
CA MET A 21 0.96 15.59 19.59
C MET A 21 1.55 16.66 18.67
N TYR A 22 0.71 17.26 17.83
CA TYR A 22 1.09 18.38 16.98
C TYR A 22 -0.04 19.41 16.88
N PRO A 23 0.24 20.73 16.91
CA PRO A 23 1.55 21.33 17.17
C PRO A 23 2.03 21.08 18.60
N LYS A 24 3.33 21.25 18.87
CA LYS A 24 3.89 21.07 20.23
C LYS A 24 3.32 22.04 21.27
N THR A 25 2.71 23.13 20.81
CA THR A 25 2.05 24.14 21.63
C THR A 25 0.61 23.77 21.99
N LEU A 26 0.07 22.67 21.43
CA LEU A 26 -1.28 22.22 21.69
C LEU A 26 -1.46 21.92 23.18
N LYS A 27 -2.52 22.47 23.76
CA LYS A 27 -2.89 22.23 25.16
C LYS A 27 -4.15 21.40 25.20
N ILE A 28 -4.05 20.20 25.75
CA ILE A 28 -5.17 19.32 26.05
C ILE A 28 -4.99 18.75 27.46
N SER A 29 -6.08 18.65 28.22
CA SER A 29 -6.06 18.07 29.56
C SER A 29 -6.06 16.54 29.48
N GLU A 30 -5.49 15.87 30.49
CA GLU A 30 -5.58 14.40 30.61
C GLU A 30 -7.05 13.95 30.70
N ASP A 31 -7.92 14.74 31.33
CA ASP A 31 -9.36 14.47 31.41
C ASP A 31 -10.02 14.45 30.03
N HIS A 32 -9.65 15.37 29.13
CA HIS A 32 -10.15 15.38 27.75
C HIS A 32 -9.66 14.15 26.98
N VAL A 33 -8.38 13.80 27.10
CA VAL A 33 -7.79 12.59 26.47
C VAL A 33 -8.48 11.32 26.97
N MET A 34 -8.74 11.21 28.27
CA MET A 34 -9.48 10.10 28.87
C MET A 34 -10.92 10.05 28.36
N ARG A 35 -11.60 11.20 28.29
CA ARG A 35 -13.00 11.25 27.83
C ARG A 35 -13.16 10.77 26.39
N ILE A 36 -12.23 11.14 25.49
CA ILE A 36 -12.22 10.64 24.11
C ILE A 36 -12.10 9.11 24.11
N PHE A 37 -11.14 8.56 24.85
CA PHE A 37 -10.95 7.12 24.95
C PHE A 37 -12.17 6.40 25.52
N THR A 38 -12.70 6.88 26.65
CA THR A 38 -13.87 6.27 27.30
C THR A 38 -15.10 6.30 26.39
N THR A 39 -15.25 7.32 25.55
CA THR A 39 -16.35 7.38 24.57
C THR A 39 -16.22 6.25 23.54
N HIS A 40 -15.02 5.95 23.05
CA HIS A 40 -14.77 4.78 22.18
C HIS A 40 -15.02 3.46 22.90
N ALA A 41 -14.52 3.32 24.13
CA ALA A 41 -14.70 2.11 24.92
C ALA A 41 -16.18 1.85 25.28
N MET A 42 -16.96 2.91 25.59
CA MET A 42 -18.39 2.81 25.86
C MET A 42 -19.20 2.47 24.62
N GLY A 43 -18.71 2.80 23.43
CA GLY A 43 -19.27 2.41 22.13
C GLY A 43 -19.09 0.91 21.79
N GLY A 44 -18.81 0.06 22.77
CA GLY A 44 -18.55 -1.37 22.56
C GLY A 44 -17.07 -1.72 22.31
N GLY A 45 -16.19 -0.72 22.24
CA GLY A 45 -14.76 -0.93 21.97
C GLY A 45 -14.49 -1.43 20.55
N GLU A 46 -15.45 -1.28 19.64
CA GLU A 46 -15.28 -1.58 18.23
C GLU A 46 -14.43 -0.51 17.56
N ALA A 47 -13.64 -0.91 16.55
CA ALA A 47 -12.90 0.03 15.73
C ALA A 47 -13.88 0.92 14.96
N GLY A 48 -13.57 2.21 14.84
CA GLY A 48 -14.43 3.12 14.11
C GLY A 48 -14.13 4.60 14.33
N PHE A 49 -14.83 5.40 13.53
CA PHE A 49 -14.81 6.86 13.60
C PHE A 49 -15.91 7.39 14.54
N MET A 50 -15.62 8.49 15.24
CA MET A 50 -16.60 9.28 15.95
C MET A 50 -16.32 10.77 15.84
N SER A 51 -17.39 11.56 15.92
CA SER A 51 -17.31 12.98 16.21
C SER A 51 -18.06 13.31 17.50
N MET A 52 -17.48 14.16 18.35
CA MET A 52 -18.07 14.56 19.62
C MET A 52 -17.66 15.99 20.00
N SER A 53 -18.41 16.60 20.92
CA SER A 53 -18.04 17.89 21.51
C SER A 53 -17.62 17.70 22.97
N ILE A 54 -16.48 18.29 23.33
CA ILE A 54 -15.94 18.32 24.69
C ILE A 54 -15.74 19.79 25.06
N GLU A 55 -16.64 20.32 25.90
CA GLU A 55 -16.63 21.72 26.32
C GLU A 55 -16.68 22.68 25.12
N ASN A 56 -15.59 23.40 24.83
CA ASN A 56 -15.45 24.34 23.72
C ASN A 56 -14.57 23.80 22.58
N LEU A 57 -14.46 22.47 22.48
CA LEU A 57 -13.73 21.78 21.43
C LEU A 57 -14.64 20.75 20.76
N ASN A 58 -14.66 20.75 19.42
CA ASN A 58 -15.12 19.57 18.70
C ASN A 58 -13.94 18.63 18.51
N VAL A 59 -14.24 17.34 18.47
CA VAL A 59 -13.27 16.27 18.31
C VAL A 59 -13.75 15.38 17.17
N ALA A 60 -12.84 15.08 16.25
CA ALA A 60 -12.99 14.00 15.29
C ALA A 60 -11.95 12.94 15.64
N SER A 61 -12.38 11.70 15.88
CA SER A 61 -11.48 10.65 16.36
C SER A 61 -11.73 9.32 15.66
N TYR A 62 -10.64 8.63 15.34
CA TYR A 62 -10.66 7.26 14.83
C TYR A 62 -9.95 6.33 15.81
N TYR A 63 -10.61 5.25 16.20
CA TYR A 63 -10.09 4.23 17.08
C TYR A 63 -9.83 2.94 16.32
N THR A 64 -8.67 2.32 16.54
CA THR A 64 -8.23 1.13 15.81
C THR A 64 -8.92 -0.15 16.27
N GLY A 65 -9.75 -0.09 17.31
CA GLY A 65 -10.37 -1.26 17.95
C GLY A 65 -9.45 -1.98 18.94
N LEU A 66 -10.04 -2.94 19.64
CA LEU A 66 -9.34 -3.88 20.51
C LEU A 66 -8.65 -4.95 19.65
N PRO A 67 -7.32 -4.99 19.58
CA PRO A 67 -6.64 -6.03 18.82
C PRO A 67 -6.53 -7.33 19.63
N GLU A 68 -6.20 -8.44 18.95
CA GLU A 68 -5.83 -9.71 19.60
C GLU A 68 -4.68 -9.53 20.61
N GLU A 69 -4.57 -10.47 21.57
CA GLU A 69 -3.62 -10.43 22.68
C GLU A 69 -2.21 -9.96 22.27
N GLY A 70 -1.73 -8.89 22.91
CA GLY A 70 -0.35 -8.39 22.77
C GLY A 70 -0.15 -7.22 21.80
N ARG A 71 -1.19 -6.73 21.12
CA ARG A 71 -1.14 -5.47 20.36
C ARG A 71 -1.68 -4.29 21.18
N SER A 72 -1.11 -3.11 20.96
CA SER A 72 -1.56 -1.89 21.65
C SER A 72 -2.76 -1.28 20.92
N GLN A 73 -3.71 -0.76 21.69
CA GLN A 73 -4.87 -0.05 21.15
C GLN A 73 -4.49 1.40 20.90
N TYR A 74 -4.87 1.96 19.75
CA TYR A 74 -4.62 3.35 19.45
C TYR A 74 -5.91 4.06 19.08
N TYR A 75 -6.01 5.33 19.47
CA TYR A 75 -6.89 6.24 18.78
C TYR A 75 -6.11 7.46 18.32
N MET A 76 -6.60 8.03 17.23
CA MET A 76 -6.17 9.32 16.70
C MET A 76 -7.31 10.30 16.93
N ALA A 77 -6.99 11.52 17.33
CA ALA A 77 -8.00 12.56 17.42
C ALA A 77 -7.48 13.89 16.88
N LEU A 78 -8.34 14.57 16.13
CA LEU A 78 -8.20 15.97 15.76
C LEU A 78 -9.00 16.80 16.76
N LEU A 79 -8.34 17.83 17.29
CA LEU A 79 -8.98 18.86 18.08
C LEU A 79 -9.38 19.98 17.14
N LEU A 80 -10.66 20.29 17.13
CA LEU A 80 -11.29 21.22 16.21
C LEU A 80 -11.83 22.44 16.97
N GLU A 81 -12.12 23.49 16.24
CA GLU A 81 -12.95 24.59 16.73
C GLU A 81 -14.40 24.12 16.95
N ASP A 82 -15.12 24.82 17.81
CA ASP A 82 -16.50 24.52 18.21
C ASP A 82 -17.51 24.61 17.04
N GLU A 83 -17.17 25.38 16.00
CA GLU A 83 -17.98 25.50 14.78
C GLU A 83 -17.60 24.47 13.70
N GLU A 84 -16.47 23.77 13.83
CA GLU A 84 -16.00 22.83 12.81
C GLU A 84 -16.74 21.49 12.90
N ASN A 85 -17.21 21.01 11.74
CA ASN A 85 -17.82 19.70 11.62
C ASN A 85 -16.76 18.59 11.60
N GLY A 86 -16.75 17.71 12.59
CA GLY A 86 -15.80 16.61 12.66
C GLY A 86 -15.98 15.54 11.57
N ASP A 87 -17.19 15.37 11.04
CA ASP A 87 -17.52 14.30 10.09
C ASP A 87 -16.75 14.42 8.77
N ILE A 88 -16.33 15.63 8.38
CA ILE A 88 -15.53 15.85 7.16
C ILE A 88 -14.12 15.23 7.26
N PHE A 89 -13.67 14.91 8.48
CA PHE A 89 -12.36 14.33 8.74
C PHE A 89 -12.38 12.80 8.86
N GLU A 90 -13.54 12.15 8.68
CA GLU A 90 -13.68 10.69 8.76
C GLU A 90 -12.70 9.97 7.80
N GLU A 91 -12.80 10.22 6.49
CA GLU A 91 -11.94 9.59 5.48
C GLU A 91 -10.44 9.93 5.70
N PRO A 92 -10.03 11.20 5.88
CA PRO A 92 -8.63 11.55 6.14
C PRO A 92 -8.05 10.86 7.38
N LEU A 93 -8.78 10.83 8.49
CA LEU A 93 -8.30 10.24 9.74
C LEU A 93 -8.11 8.73 9.63
N ILE A 94 -9.04 8.04 8.97
CA ILE A 94 -8.93 6.60 8.71
C ILE A 94 -7.69 6.31 7.87
N GLU A 95 -7.45 7.09 6.81
CA GLU A 95 -6.29 6.85 5.93
C GLU A 95 -4.96 7.15 6.62
N VAL A 96 -4.88 8.24 7.39
CA VAL A 96 -3.66 8.67 8.06
C VAL A 96 -3.34 7.84 9.30
N SER A 97 -4.36 7.39 10.03
CA SER A 97 -4.17 6.51 11.20
C SER A 97 -3.45 5.20 10.85
N LYS A 98 -3.83 4.57 9.74
CA LYS A 98 -3.16 3.36 9.22
C LYS A 98 -1.67 3.59 8.98
N LEU A 99 -1.29 4.77 8.48
CA LEU A 99 0.10 5.12 8.22
C LEU A 99 0.88 5.41 9.51
N LEU A 100 0.26 6.08 10.49
CA LEU A 100 0.94 6.54 11.70
C LEU A 100 1.19 5.45 12.74
N VAL A 101 0.24 4.52 12.92
CA VAL A 101 0.34 3.48 13.96
C VAL A 101 1.60 2.63 13.80
N ASP A 102 1.97 2.29 12.56
CA ASP A 102 3.16 1.49 12.26
C ASP A 102 4.49 2.21 12.56
N HIS A 103 4.46 3.54 12.61
CA HIS A 103 5.64 4.40 12.78
C HIS A 103 5.73 5.04 14.16
N VAL A 104 4.83 4.70 15.10
CA VAL A 104 4.76 5.37 16.41
C VAL A 104 6.06 5.28 17.23
N LYS A 105 6.82 4.20 17.05
CA LYS A 105 8.10 3.96 17.75
C LYS A 105 9.30 4.54 17.01
N ASP A 106 9.10 5.15 15.85
CA ASP A 106 10.19 5.67 15.04
C ASP A 106 10.71 6.99 15.60
N LYS A 107 12.03 7.18 15.51
CA LYS A 107 12.71 8.39 16.00
C LYS A 107 12.14 9.69 15.42
N TYR A 108 11.61 9.63 14.19
CA TYR A 108 11.06 10.78 13.47
C TYR A 108 9.53 10.83 13.50
N PHE A 109 8.89 10.05 14.36
CA PHE A 109 7.44 9.98 14.45
C PHE A 109 6.79 11.38 14.57
N ASN A 110 7.34 12.28 15.39
CA ASN A 110 6.80 13.64 15.54
C ASN A 110 6.86 14.48 14.26
N GLN A 111 7.89 14.31 13.42
CA GLN A 111 7.98 14.99 12.13
C GLN A 111 7.00 14.39 11.13
N PHE A 112 6.87 13.05 11.16
CA PHE A 112 5.91 12.35 10.34
C PHE A 112 4.46 12.73 10.70
N LEU A 113 4.13 12.79 12.01
CA LEU A 113 2.84 13.26 12.52
C LEU A 113 2.55 14.70 12.08
N ALA A 114 3.54 15.60 12.12
CA ALA A 114 3.39 16.97 11.64
C ALA A 114 3.05 17.02 10.14
N LYS A 115 3.77 16.26 9.30
CA LYS A 115 3.45 16.12 7.88
C LYS A 115 2.03 15.59 7.67
N GLN A 116 1.66 14.52 8.38
CA GLN A 116 0.35 13.91 8.25
C GLN A 116 -0.79 14.83 8.69
N PHE A 117 -0.56 15.69 9.68
CA PHE A 117 -1.51 16.73 10.06
C PHE A 117 -1.77 17.76 8.96
N GLU A 118 -0.72 18.16 8.22
CA GLU A 118 -0.89 19.02 7.03
C GLU A 118 -1.64 18.29 5.91
N ASP A 119 -1.38 17.00 5.71
CA ASP A 119 -2.02 16.20 4.67
C ASP A 119 -3.53 16.00 4.96
N ILE A 120 -3.91 15.77 6.23
CA ILE A 120 -5.32 15.70 6.65
C ILE A 120 -6.11 16.94 6.24
N GLN A 121 -5.52 18.13 6.43
CA GLN A 121 -6.17 19.40 6.10
C GLN A 121 -6.41 19.54 4.60
N LYS A 122 -5.52 18.99 3.76
CA LYS A 122 -5.69 18.98 2.29
C LYS A 122 -6.67 17.90 1.83
N LEU A 123 -6.84 16.86 2.62
CA LEU A 123 -7.73 15.74 2.35
C LEU A 123 -9.17 16.00 2.82
N THR A 124 -9.57 17.21 3.22
CA THR A 124 -11.00 17.47 3.49
C THR A 124 -11.86 17.46 2.22
N GLU A 125 -11.23 17.63 1.05
CA GLU A 125 -11.87 17.68 -0.27
C GLU A 125 -11.41 16.53 -1.18
N ILE A 126 -11.44 15.28 -0.68
CA ILE A 126 -11.02 14.11 -1.47
C ILE A 126 -11.88 13.99 -2.72
N THR A 127 -11.24 13.99 -3.89
CA THR A 127 -11.92 13.80 -5.18
C THR A 127 -12.30 12.33 -5.38
N GLU A 128 -13.26 12.06 -6.26
CA GLU A 128 -13.62 10.67 -6.63
C GLU A 128 -12.38 9.88 -7.13
N GLU A 129 -11.50 10.54 -7.88
CA GLU A 129 -10.25 9.98 -8.37
C GLU A 129 -9.29 9.57 -7.24
N GLN A 130 -9.14 10.42 -6.22
CA GLN A 130 -8.35 10.08 -5.03
C GLN A 130 -8.99 8.95 -4.21
N ARG A 131 -10.32 8.81 -4.20
CA ARG A 131 -10.96 7.65 -3.59
C ARG A 131 -10.67 6.35 -4.36
N TYR A 132 -10.67 6.40 -5.69
CA TYR A 132 -10.27 5.25 -6.50
C TYR A 132 -8.80 4.86 -6.28
N SER A 133 -7.92 5.84 -6.10
CA SER A 133 -6.53 5.58 -5.75
C SER A 133 -6.40 4.97 -4.35
N MET A 134 -7.22 5.40 -3.38
CA MET A 134 -7.30 4.79 -2.05
C MET A 134 -7.75 3.32 -2.09
N ILE A 135 -8.57 2.92 -3.07
CA ILE A 135 -8.96 1.51 -3.31
C ILE A 135 -7.77 0.72 -3.84
N HIS A 136 -7.05 1.24 -4.83
CA HIS A 136 -5.96 0.52 -5.51
C HIS A 136 -4.63 0.52 -4.75
N ARG A 137 -4.42 1.43 -3.79
CA ARG A 137 -3.21 1.42 -2.96
C ARG A 137 -3.26 0.40 -1.81
N ASP A 138 -4.47 0.09 -1.31
CA ASP A 138 -4.66 -0.83 -0.18
C ASP A 138 -4.95 -2.25 -0.69
N SER A 139 -4.06 -3.19 -0.36
CA SER A 139 -4.19 -4.59 -0.77
C SER A 139 -5.50 -5.25 -0.29
N ARG A 140 -6.03 -4.85 0.88
CA ARG A 140 -7.30 -5.36 1.41
C ARG A 140 -8.47 -4.90 0.54
N ARG A 141 -8.45 -3.64 0.10
CA ARG A 141 -9.48 -3.08 -0.78
C ARG A 141 -9.42 -3.73 -2.16
N ILE A 142 -8.23 -3.99 -2.71
CA ILE A 142 -8.08 -4.78 -3.94
C ILE A 142 -8.71 -6.19 -3.78
N LEU A 143 -8.47 -6.87 -2.66
CA LEU A 143 -9.06 -8.18 -2.38
C LEU A 143 -10.59 -8.10 -2.33
N VAL A 144 -11.15 -7.09 -1.65
CA VAL A 144 -12.59 -6.83 -1.60
C VAL A 144 -13.15 -6.59 -3.01
N LEU A 145 -12.53 -5.72 -3.81
CA LEU A 145 -12.97 -5.42 -5.17
C LEU A 145 -13.00 -6.70 -6.03
N ARG A 146 -11.91 -7.49 -6.01
CA ARG A 146 -11.81 -8.77 -6.74
C ARG A 146 -12.87 -9.77 -6.26
N LYS A 147 -13.12 -9.84 -4.95
CA LYS A 147 -14.12 -10.75 -4.37
C LYS A 147 -15.54 -10.37 -4.78
N LEU A 148 -15.87 -9.08 -4.72
CA LEU A 148 -17.18 -8.57 -5.12
C LEU A 148 -17.39 -8.62 -6.64
N GLY A 149 -16.31 -8.61 -7.43
CA GLY A 149 -16.34 -8.91 -8.87
C GLY A 149 -16.82 -10.33 -9.21
N LEU A 150 -16.88 -11.23 -8.22
CA LEU A 150 -17.49 -12.56 -8.38
C LEU A 150 -18.99 -12.55 -8.03
N GLY A 151 -19.57 -11.41 -7.64
CA GLY A 151 -20.96 -11.28 -7.21
C GLY A 151 -21.10 -10.98 -5.72
N ALA A 152 -22.32 -10.62 -5.32
CA ALA A 152 -22.64 -10.20 -3.97
C ALA A 152 -22.36 -11.27 -2.89
N LEU A 153 -22.16 -10.80 -1.65
CA LEU A 153 -22.01 -11.64 -0.47
C LEU A 153 -22.51 -10.93 0.81
N PRO A 154 -22.92 -11.70 1.84
CA PRO A 154 -23.20 -11.18 3.16
C PRO A 154 -22.01 -10.41 3.75
N ARG A 155 -22.30 -9.35 4.50
CA ARG A 155 -21.29 -8.50 5.16
C ARG A 155 -20.38 -9.30 6.10
N ASP A 156 -20.95 -10.17 6.93
CA ASP A 156 -20.18 -11.01 7.86
C ASP A 156 -19.32 -12.04 7.14
N GLU A 157 -19.81 -12.58 6.01
CA GLU A 157 -19.03 -13.48 5.17
C GLU A 157 -17.85 -12.73 4.53
N LEU A 158 -18.03 -11.48 4.11
CA LEU A 158 -16.93 -10.67 3.58
C LEU A 158 -15.88 -10.39 4.65
N ARG A 159 -16.29 -10.00 5.86
CA ARG A 159 -15.37 -9.77 6.99
C ARG A 159 -14.55 -11.01 7.29
N LYS A 160 -15.21 -12.16 7.43
CA LYS A 160 -14.56 -13.45 7.71
C LYS A 160 -13.61 -13.85 6.58
N TRP A 161 -14.09 -13.83 5.33
CA TRP A 161 -13.28 -14.18 4.17
C TRP A 161 -12.04 -13.29 4.05
N LEU A 162 -12.20 -11.97 4.25
CA LEU A 162 -11.08 -11.04 4.18
C LEU A 162 -10.07 -11.31 5.29
N SER A 163 -10.54 -11.56 6.51
CA SER A 163 -9.69 -11.94 7.66
C SER A 163 -8.88 -13.20 7.34
N ASP A 164 -9.52 -14.22 6.76
CA ASP A 164 -8.88 -15.47 6.34
C ASP A 164 -7.82 -15.22 5.25
N GLN A 165 -8.04 -14.28 4.32
CA GLN A 165 -7.08 -13.95 3.26
C GLN A 165 -5.83 -13.24 3.78
N ILE A 166 -5.99 -12.35 4.77
CA ILE A 166 -4.88 -11.53 5.28
C ILE A 166 -4.18 -12.17 6.48
N GLY A 167 -4.78 -13.19 7.10
CA GLY A 167 -4.24 -13.89 8.26
C GLY A 167 -4.31 -13.07 9.55
N GLU A 168 -5.20 -12.07 9.61
CA GLU A 168 -5.48 -11.27 10.80
C GLU A 168 -6.96 -10.86 10.81
N GLU A 169 -7.50 -10.61 12.00
CA GLU A 169 -8.89 -10.19 12.16
C GLU A 169 -9.14 -8.79 11.58
N VAL A 170 -10.19 -8.67 10.75
CA VAL A 170 -10.69 -7.39 10.26
C VAL A 170 -11.62 -6.76 11.29
N LEU A 171 -11.06 -5.84 12.09
CA LEU A 171 -11.79 -5.12 13.13
C LEU A 171 -12.77 -4.07 12.57
N ASP A 172 -12.32 -3.29 11.57
CA ASP A 172 -13.13 -2.25 10.93
C ASP A 172 -13.33 -2.55 9.44
N LEU A 173 -14.46 -3.18 9.11
CA LEU A 173 -14.85 -3.38 7.72
C LEU A 173 -15.36 -2.08 7.07
N ASP A 174 -15.95 -1.17 7.84
CA ASP A 174 -16.48 0.09 7.31
C ASP A 174 -15.36 0.98 6.80
N ALA A 175 -14.26 1.11 7.54
CA ALA A 175 -13.05 1.82 7.08
C ALA A 175 -12.46 1.23 5.77
N ILE A 176 -12.65 -0.07 5.53
CA ILE A 176 -12.21 -0.72 4.28
C ILE A 176 -13.18 -0.38 3.14
N LEU A 177 -14.49 -0.47 3.40
CA LEU A 177 -15.56 -0.25 2.43
C LEU A 177 -15.86 1.23 2.13
N LEU A 178 -15.46 2.14 3.01
CA LEU A 178 -15.83 3.57 2.92
C LEU A 178 -15.53 4.20 1.56
N PRO A 179 -14.35 4.03 0.94
CA PRO A 179 -14.11 4.59 -0.40
C PRO A 179 -15.03 4.02 -1.48
N PHE A 180 -15.44 2.75 -1.38
CA PHE A 180 -16.38 2.12 -2.30
C PHE A 180 -17.78 2.70 -2.16
N VAL A 181 -18.22 2.96 -0.93
CA VAL A 181 -19.53 3.58 -0.65
C VAL A 181 -19.55 5.01 -1.18
N LYS A 182 -18.50 5.79 -0.88
CA LYS A 182 -18.40 7.21 -1.28
C LYS A 182 -18.24 7.41 -2.79
N THR A 183 -17.78 6.39 -3.52
CA THR A 183 -17.71 6.37 -4.99
C THR A 183 -18.92 5.68 -5.63
N GLN A 184 -19.91 5.28 -4.83
CA GLN A 184 -21.11 4.56 -5.25
C GLN A 184 -20.79 3.27 -6.03
N MET A 185 -19.61 2.67 -5.76
CA MET A 185 -19.22 1.39 -6.35
C MET A 185 -20.01 0.23 -5.76
N ILE A 186 -20.38 0.34 -4.49
CA ILE A 186 -21.10 -0.71 -3.78
C ILE A 186 -22.37 -0.19 -3.13
N TYR A 187 -23.34 -1.08 -2.98
CA TYR A 187 -24.52 -0.89 -2.13
C TYR A 187 -24.59 -2.00 -1.08
N GLU A 188 -24.99 -1.65 0.14
CA GLU A 188 -25.32 -2.61 1.20
C GLU A 188 -26.85 -2.67 1.34
N ILE A 189 -27.44 -3.83 1.06
CA ILE A 189 -28.91 -4.00 1.05
C ILE A 189 -29.27 -5.28 1.83
N PRO A 190 -30.30 -5.24 2.70
CA PRO A 190 -30.80 -6.44 3.36
C PRO A 190 -31.47 -7.39 2.36
N VAL A 191 -31.07 -8.66 2.39
CA VAL A 191 -31.64 -9.74 1.59
C VAL A 191 -32.17 -10.83 2.50
N GLU A 192 -33.34 -11.36 2.15
CA GLU A 192 -33.93 -12.50 2.86
C GLU A 192 -33.15 -13.78 2.57
N THR A 193 -32.70 -14.43 3.64
CA THR A 193 -31.99 -15.71 3.61
C THR A 193 -32.99 -16.86 3.41
N THR A 194 -32.46 -18.07 3.18
CA THR A 194 -33.27 -19.29 3.11
C THR A 194 -34.01 -19.61 4.42
N GLU A 195 -33.60 -18.99 5.53
CA GLU A 195 -34.17 -19.17 6.87
C GLU A 195 -35.22 -18.09 7.21
N GLY A 196 -35.52 -17.17 6.29
CA GLY A 196 -36.45 -16.06 6.48
C GLY A 196 -35.89 -14.88 7.29
N SER A 197 -34.65 -14.96 7.76
CA SER A 197 -33.94 -13.83 8.35
C SER A 197 -33.44 -12.87 7.26
N LYS A 198 -33.31 -11.58 7.58
CA LYS A 198 -32.68 -10.61 6.66
C LYS A 198 -31.21 -10.44 7.04
N THR A 199 -30.33 -10.50 6.05
CA THR A 199 -28.90 -10.25 6.21
C THR A 199 -28.45 -9.17 5.25
N ASN A 200 -27.63 -8.24 5.73
CA ASN A 200 -27.06 -7.22 4.87
C ASN A 200 -26.03 -7.83 3.93
N CYS A 201 -26.26 -7.64 2.63
CA CYS A 201 -25.38 -8.10 1.56
C CYS A 201 -24.77 -6.92 0.84
N ILE A 202 -23.51 -7.08 0.43
CA ILE A 202 -22.75 -6.06 -0.29
C ILE A 202 -22.74 -6.41 -1.77
N PHE A 203 -23.10 -5.43 -2.61
CA PHE A 203 -23.26 -5.58 -4.05
C PHE A 203 -22.33 -4.62 -4.77
N LEU A 204 -21.51 -5.11 -5.69
CA LEU A 204 -20.72 -4.27 -6.61
C LEU A 204 -21.56 -3.93 -7.84
N VAL A 205 -21.66 -2.65 -8.15
CA VAL A 205 -22.47 -2.12 -9.26
C VAL A 205 -21.67 -1.27 -10.26
N LYS A 206 -20.51 -0.81 -9.83
CA LYS A 206 -19.58 0.01 -10.59
C LYS A 206 -18.18 -0.44 -10.21
N ASP A 207 -17.33 -0.61 -11.22
CA ASP A 207 -15.96 -1.05 -11.07
C ASP A 207 -15.02 0.05 -11.57
N VAL A 208 -13.75 -0.02 -11.18
CA VAL A 208 -12.74 0.97 -11.57
C VAL A 208 -11.45 0.28 -11.96
N PHE A 209 -10.90 0.72 -13.09
CA PHE A 209 -9.59 0.31 -13.55
C PHE A 209 -8.60 1.46 -13.32
N THR A 210 -7.34 1.14 -13.04
CA THR A 210 -6.27 2.14 -12.92
C THR A 210 -5.31 1.97 -14.06
N MET A 211 -4.94 3.04 -14.76
CA MET A 211 -3.97 2.96 -15.85
C MET A 211 -3.22 4.26 -16.08
N ARG A 212 -2.12 4.16 -16.82
CA ARG A 212 -1.43 5.32 -17.37
C ARG A 212 -1.98 5.68 -18.75
N SER A 213 -2.07 6.97 -19.02
CA SER A 213 -2.46 7.51 -20.32
C SER A 213 -1.56 8.69 -20.69
N PRO A 214 -1.21 8.90 -21.97
CA PRO A 214 -0.60 10.16 -22.36
C PRO A 214 -1.59 11.32 -22.15
N VAL A 215 -1.08 12.53 -21.89
CA VAL A 215 -1.94 13.71 -21.81
C VAL A 215 -2.46 14.04 -23.21
N GLU A 216 -3.74 13.74 -23.45
CA GLU A 216 -4.36 13.77 -24.77
C GLU A 216 -4.16 15.13 -25.47
N LYS A 217 -4.35 16.22 -24.72
CA LYS A 217 -4.18 17.60 -25.22
C LYS A 217 -2.77 17.83 -25.78
N PHE A 218 -1.73 17.47 -25.03
CA PHE A 218 -0.34 17.70 -25.43
C PHE A 218 0.10 16.73 -26.51
N TYR A 219 -0.32 15.47 -26.41
CA TYR A 219 -0.03 14.48 -27.42
C TYR A 219 -0.62 14.87 -28.78
N LYS A 220 -1.90 15.28 -28.83
CA LYS A 220 -2.54 15.82 -30.05
C LYS A 220 -1.85 17.09 -30.54
N ALA A 221 -1.55 18.06 -29.65
CA ALA A 221 -0.85 19.28 -30.04
C ALA A 221 0.54 19.01 -30.65
N SER A 222 1.26 18.01 -30.14
CA SER A 222 2.56 17.59 -30.67
C SER A 222 2.44 16.86 -32.03
N LYS A 223 1.38 16.08 -32.23
CA LYS A 223 1.16 15.28 -33.43
C LYS A 223 0.60 16.10 -34.59
N ASP A 224 -0.37 16.96 -34.31
CA ASP A 224 -1.16 17.66 -35.31
C ASP A 224 -0.61 19.07 -35.62
N GLY A 225 0.52 19.43 -35.02
CA GLY A 225 1.17 20.74 -35.21
C GLY A 225 0.49 21.90 -34.49
N GLY A 226 -0.38 21.60 -33.51
CA GLY A 226 -1.09 22.59 -32.68
C GLY A 226 -0.24 23.24 -31.57
N ALA A 227 1.01 22.81 -31.40
CA ALA A 227 1.93 23.41 -30.44
C ALA A 227 2.31 24.87 -30.82
N PRO A 228 2.46 25.78 -29.83
CA PRO A 228 2.94 27.14 -30.07
C PRO A 228 4.25 27.14 -30.88
N PRO A 229 4.45 28.07 -31.84
CA PRO A 229 5.60 28.05 -32.74
C PRO A 229 6.96 27.97 -32.03
N GLU A 230 7.15 28.73 -30.95
CA GLU A 230 8.37 28.68 -30.13
C GLU A 230 8.56 27.35 -29.38
N MET A 231 7.48 26.64 -29.05
CA MET A 231 7.49 25.41 -28.26
C MET A 231 7.50 24.13 -29.09
N ARG A 232 7.38 24.21 -30.42
CA ARG A 232 7.39 23.03 -31.31
C ARG A 232 8.58 22.07 -31.06
N PRO A 233 9.84 22.53 -30.86
CA PRO A 233 10.94 21.62 -30.57
C PRO A 233 10.76 20.88 -29.24
N VAL A 234 10.24 21.56 -28.22
CA VAL A 234 9.98 20.98 -26.89
C VAL A 234 8.87 19.94 -26.96
N PHE A 235 7.78 20.24 -27.68
CA PHE A 235 6.67 19.31 -27.90
C PHE A 235 7.08 18.08 -28.72
N GLN A 236 8.05 18.23 -29.63
CA GLN A 236 8.59 17.09 -30.38
C GLN A 236 9.37 16.14 -29.46
N ILE A 237 10.22 16.67 -28.57
CA ILE A 237 10.93 15.87 -27.56
C ILE A 237 9.93 15.19 -26.63
N TYR A 238 8.92 15.93 -26.14
CA TYR A 238 7.85 15.38 -25.30
C TYR A 238 7.16 14.17 -25.96
N LYS A 239 6.83 14.31 -27.25
CA LYS A 239 6.20 13.25 -28.02
C LYS A 239 7.09 12.01 -28.11
N GLU A 240 8.37 12.19 -28.45
CA GLU A 240 9.34 11.09 -28.57
C GLU A 240 9.51 10.34 -27.25
N GLU A 241 9.66 11.08 -26.14
CA GLU A 241 9.77 10.52 -24.79
C GLU A 241 8.50 9.76 -24.37
N THR A 242 7.33 10.31 -24.67
CA THR A 242 6.03 9.69 -24.37
C THR A 242 5.84 8.41 -25.20
N GLU A 243 6.11 8.45 -26.50
CA GLU A 243 5.99 7.28 -27.38
C GLU A 243 7.01 6.20 -27.02
N SER A 244 8.23 6.58 -26.64
CA SER A 244 9.25 5.64 -26.16
C SER A 244 8.77 4.88 -24.93
N TYR A 245 8.24 5.61 -23.93
CA TYR A 245 7.70 5.00 -22.72
C TYR A 245 6.55 4.02 -23.01
N PHE A 246 5.53 4.46 -23.75
CA PHE A 246 4.33 3.64 -23.99
C PHE A 246 4.57 2.45 -24.93
N LYS A 247 5.67 2.42 -25.71
CA LYS A 247 6.07 1.23 -26.50
C LYS A 247 6.52 0.07 -25.62
N GLU A 248 7.20 0.37 -24.50
CA GLU A 248 7.75 -0.63 -23.59
C GLU A 248 6.87 -0.85 -22.35
N TYR A 249 5.92 0.05 -22.10
CA TYR A 249 5.04 0.02 -20.94
C TYR A 249 4.22 -1.27 -20.89
N LYS A 250 4.31 -1.96 -19.75
CA LYS A 250 3.47 -3.11 -19.41
C LYS A 250 2.75 -2.82 -18.11
N PHE A 251 1.43 -2.87 -18.18
CA PHE A 251 0.58 -2.76 -17.00
C PHE A 251 0.72 -4.00 -16.12
N GLY A 252 0.74 -3.80 -14.80
CA GLY A 252 0.75 -4.87 -13.82
C GLY A 252 0.42 -4.37 -12.42
N ASP A 253 0.14 -5.31 -11.50
CA ASP A 253 -0.30 -5.01 -10.13
C ASP A 253 0.67 -4.09 -9.36
N VAL A 254 1.98 -4.23 -9.60
CA VAL A 254 3.01 -3.38 -8.97
C VAL A 254 2.90 -1.93 -9.44
N ASP A 255 2.77 -1.70 -10.75
CA ASP A 255 2.62 -0.34 -11.29
C ASP A 255 1.27 0.26 -10.87
N SER A 256 0.19 -0.52 -10.90
CA SER A 256 -1.15 -0.11 -10.45
C SER A 256 -1.15 0.42 -9.02
N LYS A 257 -0.51 -0.32 -8.09
CA LYS A 257 -0.37 0.13 -6.71
C LYS A 257 0.47 1.40 -6.61
N GLN A 258 1.59 1.46 -7.33
CA GLN A 258 2.50 2.60 -7.30
C GLN A 258 1.84 3.89 -7.81
N ILE A 259 1.12 3.85 -8.93
CA ILE A 259 0.42 5.03 -9.44
C ILE A 259 -0.77 5.43 -8.57
N ALA A 260 -1.42 4.47 -7.92
CA ALA A 260 -2.43 4.75 -6.91
C ALA A 260 -1.84 5.44 -5.67
N GLU A 261 -0.66 5.03 -5.20
CA GLU A 261 0.06 5.72 -4.11
C GLU A 261 0.40 7.17 -4.48
N ILE A 262 0.80 7.43 -5.73
CA ILE A 262 1.11 8.77 -6.23
C ILE A 262 -0.14 9.66 -6.19
N ILE A 263 -1.28 9.20 -6.70
CA ILE A 263 -2.52 10.00 -6.75
C ILE A 263 -3.14 10.19 -5.37
N ALA A 264 -2.92 9.25 -4.45
CA ALA A 264 -3.41 9.37 -3.08
C ALA A 264 -2.61 10.37 -2.23
N ASP A 265 -1.41 10.79 -2.66
CA ASP A 265 -0.65 11.87 -2.01
C ASP A 265 -1.20 13.23 -2.47
N PRO A 266 -1.68 14.10 -1.56
CA PRO A 266 -2.27 15.39 -1.93
C PRO A 266 -1.29 16.31 -2.68
N SER A 267 -0.01 16.25 -2.35
CA SER A 267 1.00 17.14 -2.94
C SER A 267 1.28 16.73 -4.39
N HIS A 268 1.44 15.43 -4.64
CA HIS A 268 1.56 14.89 -5.99
C HIS A 268 0.28 15.12 -6.80
N TYR A 269 -0.89 14.87 -6.21
CA TYR A 269 -2.18 15.05 -6.90
C TYR A 269 -2.39 16.48 -7.39
N ASN A 270 -2.08 17.47 -6.55
CA ASN A 270 -2.17 18.88 -6.91
C ASN A 270 -1.26 19.21 -8.10
N LEU A 271 0.00 18.75 -8.09
CA LEU A 271 0.93 18.99 -9.19
C LEU A 271 0.45 18.34 -10.49
N ILE A 272 0.02 17.07 -10.43
CA ILE A 272 -0.50 16.34 -11.59
C ILE A 272 -1.72 17.06 -12.16
N THR A 273 -2.66 17.51 -11.31
CA THR A 273 -3.87 18.23 -11.74
C THR A 273 -3.54 19.51 -12.51
N ILE A 274 -2.55 20.28 -12.05
CA ILE A 274 -2.09 21.47 -12.77
C ILE A 274 -1.46 21.09 -14.11
N LEU A 275 -0.62 20.04 -14.13
CA LEU A 275 0.10 19.60 -15.32
C LEU A 275 -0.78 18.87 -16.35
N ARG A 276 -1.99 18.43 -16.01
CA ARG A 276 -2.95 17.89 -17.00
C ARG A 276 -3.37 18.92 -18.04
N ASN A 277 -3.42 20.19 -17.63
CA ASN A 277 -3.90 21.28 -18.49
C ASN A 277 -2.79 22.23 -18.95
N ASN A 278 -1.66 22.25 -18.23
CA ASN A 278 -0.54 23.17 -18.44
C ASN A 278 0.80 22.43 -18.48
N TYR A 279 1.78 23.05 -19.12
CA TYR A 279 3.19 22.76 -18.91
C TYR A 279 3.80 24.00 -18.24
N ILE A 280 4.71 23.81 -17.30
CA ILE A 280 5.14 24.89 -16.39
C ILE A 280 6.65 25.04 -16.47
N GLU A 281 7.15 26.26 -16.50
CA GLU A 281 8.59 26.51 -16.34
C GLU A 281 8.99 26.27 -14.88
N THR A 282 10.12 25.60 -14.64
CA THR A 282 10.55 25.22 -13.28
C THR A 282 10.53 26.39 -12.28
N HIS A 283 10.85 27.61 -12.72
CA HIS A 283 10.85 28.79 -11.86
C HIS A 283 9.44 29.26 -11.44
N GLN A 284 8.41 29.02 -12.27
CA GLN A 284 7.02 29.40 -11.99
C GLN A 284 6.40 28.56 -10.87
N LEU A 285 6.99 27.40 -10.55
CA LEU A 285 6.53 26.57 -9.44
C LEU A 285 6.71 27.26 -8.09
N LEU A 286 7.69 28.15 -7.95
CA LEU A 286 7.90 28.95 -6.74
C LEU A 286 6.67 29.81 -6.43
N ASP A 287 6.13 30.46 -7.47
CA ASP A 287 4.96 31.33 -7.36
C ASP A 287 3.67 30.52 -7.12
N ILE A 288 3.54 29.35 -7.73
CA ILE A 288 2.36 28.49 -7.60
C ILE A 288 2.24 27.90 -6.19
N TYR A 289 3.36 27.48 -5.60
CA TYR A 289 3.37 26.78 -4.32
C TYR A 289 3.69 27.67 -3.12
N GLU A 290 4.09 28.93 -3.34
CA GLU A 290 4.58 29.84 -2.31
C GLU A 290 5.67 29.19 -1.43
N LYS A 291 6.56 28.43 -2.07
CA LYS A 291 7.59 27.59 -1.43
C LYS A 291 8.91 27.69 -2.16
N ASP A 292 9.99 27.42 -1.42
CA ASP A 292 11.33 27.39 -1.99
C ASP A 292 11.54 26.15 -2.88
N MET A 293 12.46 26.26 -3.87
CA MET A 293 12.79 25.15 -4.78
C MET A 293 13.18 23.88 -4.03
N ASP A 294 13.89 24.00 -2.90
CA ASP A 294 14.34 22.87 -2.09
C ASP A 294 13.18 22.05 -1.50
N GLN A 295 12.00 22.67 -1.36
CA GLN A 295 10.79 22.00 -0.86
C GLN A 295 9.97 21.35 -1.99
N ILE A 296 10.04 21.89 -3.21
CA ILE A 296 9.25 21.43 -4.36
C ILE A 296 10.01 20.35 -5.15
N MET A 297 11.32 20.52 -5.33
CA MET A 297 12.15 19.61 -6.13
C MET A 297 12.10 18.14 -5.68
N PRO A 298 12.04 17.80 -4.38
CA PRO A 298 11.84 16.40 -3.97
C PRO A 298 10.59 15.78 -4.58
N GLN A 299 9.47 16.49 -4.59
CA GLN A 299 8.20 16.01 -5.17
C GLN A 299 8.31 15.79 -6.68
N ILE A 300 8.94 16.73 -7.39
CA ILE A 300 9.17 16.61 -8.82
C ILE A 300 10.09 15.42 -9.12
N ASN A 301 11.19 15.28 -8.38
CA ASN A 301 12.14 14.19 -8.56
C ASN A 301 11.51 12.82 -8.30
N ASP A 302 10.62 12.73 -7.30
CA ASP A 302 9.84 11.53 -7.04
C ASP A 302 8.92 11.20 -8.23
N LEU A 303 8.19 12.18 -8.76
CA LEU A 303 7.34 11.98 -9.95
C LEU A 303 8.15 11.63 -11.21
N LYS A 304 9.36 12.20 -11.39
CA LYS A 304 10.28 11.84 -12.49
C LYS A 304 10.76 10.40 -12.35
N ARG A 305 11.13 9.98 -11.14
CA ARG A 305 11.55 8.58 -10.86
C ARG A 305 10.47 7.57 -11.27
N TYR A 306 9.20 7.95 -11.13
CA TYR A 306 8.06 7.12 -11.50
C TYR A 306 7.54 7.35 -12.93
N ASN A 307 8.30 8.06 -13.78
CA ASN A 307 7.96 8.41 -15.16
C ASN A 307 6.60 9.12 -15.30
N VAL A 308 6.16 9.83 -14.26
CA VAL A 308 4.91 10.61 -14.29
C VAL A 308 5.17 11.95 -14.96
N VAL A 309 6.24 12.64 -14.59
CA VAL A 309 6.63 13.93 -15.19
C VAL A 309 7.97 13.84 -15.91
N GLU A 310 8.17 14.72 -16.89
CA GLU A 310 9.42 14.88 -17.62
C GLU A 310 9.85 16.35 -17.61
N GLU A 311 11.15 16.59 -17.57
CA GLU A 311 11.70 17.95 -17.64
C GLU A 311 12.47 18.13 -18.95
N ILE A 312 12.01 19.05 -19.79
CA ILE A 312 12.53 19.26 -21.13
C ILE A 312 13.08 20.68 -21.23
N LYS A 313 14.32 20.80 -21.69
CA LYS A 313 14.97 22.11 -21.89
C LYS A 313 14.68 22.65 -23.27
N ASP A 314 14.34 23.93 -23.34
CA ASP A 314 14.22 24.65 -24.61
C ASP A 314 15.61 25.10 -25.13
N LYS A 315 15.61 25.71 -26.33
CA LYS A 315 16.84 26.23 -26.95
C LYS A 315 17.46 27.42 -26.19
N ARG A 316 16.72 28.07 -25.31
CA ARG A 316 17.15 29.20 -24.48
C ARG A 316 17.72 28.73 -23.12
N GLY A 317 17.57 27.44 -22.81
CA GLY A 317 18.01 26.83 -21.57
C GLY A 317 16.95 26.83 -20.47
N ASN A 318 15.72 27.28 -20.75
CA ASN A 318 14.62 27.20 -19.79
C ASN A 318 14.17 25.75 -19.67
N SER A 319 13.87 25.33 -18.44
CA SER A 319 13.41 23.98 -18.13
C SER A 319 11.90 23.95 -17.96
N TRP A 320 11.24 23.09 -18.73
CA TRP A 320 9.80 22.95 -18.79
C TRP A 320 9.38 21.58 -18.25
N ILE A 321 8.42 21.57 -17.33
CA ILE A 321 7.89 20.36 -16.73
C ILE A 321 6.59 20.00 -17.43
N PHE A 322 6.55 18.75 -17.93
CA PHE A 322 5.40 18.15 -18.58
C PHE A 322 4.93 16.93 -17.80
N LEU A 323 3.62 16.69 -17.81
CA LEU A 323 3.08 15.39 -17.43
C LEU A 323 3.32 14.40 -18.59
N LYS A 324 4.31 13.52 -18.40
CA LYS A 324 4.72 12.47 -19.35
C LYS A 324 3.67 11.37 -19.42
N THR A 325 3.28 10.87 -18.25
CA THR A 325 2.19 9.91 -18.11
C THR A 325 1.19 10.43 -17.11
N ASP A 326 -0.03 10.67 -17.59
CA ASP A 326 -1.18 10.89 -16.72
C ASP A 326 -1.60 9.56 -16.10
N ILE A 327 -2.16 9.62 -14.91
CA ILE A 327 -2.71 8.48 -14.17
C ILE A 327 -4.21 8.68 -14.15
N VAL A 328 -4.97 7.71 -14.64
CA VAL A 328 -6.43 7.82 -14.75
C VAL A 328 -7.11 6.61 -14.13
N PHE A 329 -8.30 6.85 -13.58
CA PHE A 329 -9.14 5.84 -12.93
C PHE A 329 -10.48 5.72 -13.66
N PRO A 330 -10.51 5.17 -14.90
CA PRO A 330 -11.78 4.97 -15.60
C PRO A 330 -12.69 4.02 -14.81
N SER A 331 -13.81 4.55 -14.34
CA SER A 331 -14.90 3.76 -13.79
C SER A 331 -15.80 3.24 -14.90
N PHE A 332 -16.33 2.03 -14.74
CA PHE A 332 -17.19 1.40 -15.75
C PHE A 332 -18.25 0.50 -15.12
N PHE A 333 -19.30 0.19 -15.91
CA PHE A 333 -20.33 -0.75 -15.53
C PHE A 333 -19.82 -2.19 -15.65
N PRO A 334 -19.88 -3.01 -14.59
CA PRO A 334 -19.22 -4.31 -14.55
C PRO A 334 -20.08 -5.41 -15.18
N GLU A 335 -20.28 -5.33 -16.51
CA GLU A 335 -21.09 -6.28 -17.28
C GLU A 335 -20.65 -7.74 -17.07
N TYR A 336 -19.35 -7.96 -16.87
CA TYR A 336 -18.75 -9.28 -16.63
C TYR A 336 -19.32 -9.99 -15.38
N ILE A 337 -19.87 -9.25 -14.40
CA ILE A 337 -20.41 -9.83 -13.17
C ILE A 337 -21.69 -10.62 -13.43
N VAL A 338 -22.45 -10.29 -14.49
CA VAL A 338 -23.70 -10.99 -14.83
C VAL A 338 -23.47 -12.48 -15.02
N ASP A 339 -22.39 -12.85 -15.71
CA ASP A 339 -21.99 -14.24 -15.89
C ASP A 339 -21.51 -14.91 -14.61
N SER A 340 -20.79 -14.17 -13.76
CA SER A 340 -20.34 -14.64 -12.44
C SER A 340 -21.53 -14.95 -11.51
N ILE A 341 -22.53 -14.06 -11.44
CA ILE A 341 -23.77 -14.25 -10.67
C ILE A 341 -24.48 -15.51 -11.16
N ARG A 342 -24.69 -15.62 -12.47
CA ARG A 342 -25.37 -16.75 -13.10
C ARG A 342 -24.67 -18.08 -12.77
N ARG A 343 -23.34 -18.12 -12.90
CA ARG A 343 -22.53 -19.32 -12.60
C ARG A 343 -22.64 -19.71 -11.13
N ARG A 344 -22.42 -18.76 -10.20
CA ARG A 344 -22.51 -19.03 -8.76
C ARG A 344 -23.89 -19.50 -8.33
N TRP A 345 -24.95 -18.99 -8.94
CA TRP A 345 -26.30 -19.47 -8.66
C TRP A 345 -26.48 -20.92 -9.15
N MET A 346 -26.06 -21.24 -10.37
CA MET A 346 -26.14 -22.62 -10.90
C MET A 346 -25.33 -23.62 -10.05
N GLU A 347 -24.17 -23.20 -9.55
CA GLU A 347 -23.29 -23.98 -8.67
C GLU A 347 -23.75 -24.00 -7.21
N LYS A 348 -24.90 -23.38 -6.89
CA LYS A 348 -25.46 -23.22 -5.53
C LYS A 348 -24.54 -22.48 -4.55
N GLY A 349 -23.63 -21.66 -5.06
CA GLY A 349 -22.77 -20.77 -4.28
C GLY A 349 -23.45 -19.47 -3.82
N ILE A 350 -24.63 -19.14 -4.35
CA ILE A 350 -25.51 -18.06 -3.87
C ILE A 350 -26.98 -18.46 -4.01
N THR A 351 -27.85 -17.81 -3.22
CA THR A 351 -29.30 -18.02 -3.29
C THR A 351 -29.90 -17.32 -4.52
N GLN A 352 -31.08 -17.79 -4.96
CA GLN A 352 -31.80 -17.16 -6.06
C GLN A 352 -32.18 -15.70 -5.73
N ASN A 353 -32.63 -15.42 -4.50
CA ASN A 353 -33.00 -14.08 -4.07
C ASN A 353 -31.80 -13.12 -4.15
N LEU A 354 -30.62 -13.57 -3.70
CA LEU A 354 -29.40 -12.77 -3.77
C LEU A 354 -28.99 -12.49 -5.23
N ALA A 355 -29.05 -13.52 -6.07
CA ALA A 355 -28.74 -13.40 -7.51
C ALA A 355 -29.68 -12.42 -8.22
N LEU A 356 -31.00 -12.58 -8.02
CA LEU A 356 -32.01 -11.68 -8.60
C LEU A 356 -31.84 -10.26 -8.10
N LYS A 357 -31.62 -10.06 -6.81
CA LYS A 357 -31.43 -8.72 -6.24
C LYS A 357 -30.20 -8.01 -6.82
N HIS A 358 -29.10 -8.74 -7.03
CA HIS A 358 -27.91 -8.18 -7.67
C HIS A 358 -28.19 -7.79 -9.12
N LEU A 359 -28.87 -8.65 -9.89
CA LEU A 359 -29.24 -8.36 -11.28
C LEU A 359 -30.22 -7.18 -11.40
N GLU A 360 -31.18 -7.06 -10.48
CA GLU A 360 -32.11 -5.93 -10.41
C GLU A 360 -31.36 -4.62 -10.14
N LEU A 361 -30.40 -4.64 -9.21
CA LEU A 361 -29.58 -3.49 -8.87
C LEU A 361 -28.66 -3.07 -10.03
N LEU A 362 -28.03 -4.04 -10.70
CA LEU A 362 -27.24 -3.77 -11.91
C LEU A 362 -28.11 -3.16 -13.02
N LYS A 363 -29.34 -3.65 -13.18
CA LYS A 363 -30.30 -3.13 -14.16
C LYS A 363 -30.74 -1.70 -13.83
N SER A 364 -30.98 -1.36 -12.57
CA SER A 364 -31.38 0.00 -12.17
C SER A 364 -30.24 1.00 -12.37
N VAL A 365 -29.01 0.63 -11.98
CA VAL A 365 -27.79 1.43 -12.19
C VAL A 365 -27.56 1.67 -13.69
N TYR A 366 -27.65 0.62 -14.51
CA TYR A 366 -27.50 0.74 -15.97
C TYR A 366 -28.53 1.69 -16.61
N ARG A 367 -29.72 1.81 -16.01
CA ARG A 367 -30.80 2.70 -16.49
C ARG A 367 -30.72 4.12 -15.92
N GLY A 368 -29.81 4.40 -14.99
CA GLY A 368 -29.76 5.67 -14.26
C GLY A 368 -30.93 5.87 -13.30
N GLU A 369 -31.53 4.80 -12.78
CA GLU A 369 -32.67 4.84 -11.85
C GLU A 369 -32.23 4.87 -10.38
N GLU A 370 -31.01 5.35 -10.09
CA GLU A 370 -30.33 5.26 -8.79
C GLU A 370 -31.04 6.07 -7.68
N GLU A 371 -31.57 7.27 -8.00
CA GLU A 371 -32.26 8.14 -7.02
C GLU A 371 -33.49 7.47 -6.37
N LYS A 372 -34.11 6.50 -7.04
CA LYS A 372 -35.25 5.76 -6.47
C LYS A 372 -34.84 4.75 -5.42
N LEU A 373 -33.57 4.34 -5.40
CA LEU A 373 -33.03 3.42 -4.40
C LEU A 373 -32.67 4.17 -3.12
N GLU A 374 -32.09 5.36 -3.20
CA GLU A 374 -31.68 6.14 -2.02
C GLU A 374 -32.85 6.54 -1.09
N LEU A 375 -34.06 6.73 -1.63
CA LEU A 375 -35.26 7.10 -0.86
C LEU A 375 -35.82 5.98 0.04
N GLU A 376 -35.36 4.73 -0.10
CA GLU A 376 -35.82 3.60 0.74
C GLU A 376 -34.86 3.25 1.91
N PHE A 377 -33.68 3.88 2.00
CA PHE A 377 -32.61 3.45 2.92
C PHE A 377 -32.09 4.59 3.82
N GLU A 378 -32.84 4.95 4.87
CA GLU A 378 -32.33 5.82 5.94
C GLU A 378 -31.22 5.13 6.77
N ARG A 379 -30.09 5.81 6.96
CA ARG A 379 -29.03 5.42 7.91
C ARG A 379 -29.50 5.66 9.35
N PRO A 380 -29.17 4.80 10.34
CA PRO A 380 -29.50 5.06 11.74
C PRO A 380 -28.80 6.33 12.26
N ALA A 381 -29.53 7.12 13.04
CA ALA A 381 -29.15 8.45 13.51
C ALA A 381 -28.15 8.45 14.70
N LYS A 382 -27.36 9.53 14.72
CA LYS A 382 -26.35 10.11 15.65
C LYS A 382 -26.22 9.64 17.12
N PRO A 383 -25.01 9.83 17.72
CA PRO A 383 -24.61 9.26 19.00
C PRO A 383 -25.12 9.99 20.26
N ILE A 384 -25.13 9.22 21.35
CA ILE A 384 -25.64 9.51 22.68
C ILE A 384 -24.79 10.57 23.41
N ALA A 385 -25.43 11.56 24.03
CA ALA A 385 -24.78 12.57 24.87
C ALA A 385 -24.39 11.97 26.24
N VAL A 386 -23.11 12.12 26.63
CA VAL A 386 -22.60 11.62 27.93
C VAL A 386 -22.35 12.79 28.90
N GLU A 387 -23.06 12.75 30.02
CA GLU A 387 -23.00 13.64 31.18
C GLU A 387 -21.69 13.49 31.99
N GLN A 388 -21.21 14.59 32.57
CA GLN A 388 -19.89 14.74 33.17
C GLN A 388 -19.79 14.20 34.62
N LEU A 389 -18.64 13.62 34.99
CA LEU A 389 -18.27 13.27 36.38
C LEU A 389 -16.95 13.97 36.77
N PRO A 390 -16.75 14.45 38.02
CA PRO A 390 -15.56 15.20 38.43
C PRO A 390 -14.55 14.35 39.24
N ILE A 391 -13.25 14.42 38.92
CA ILE A 391 -12.16 13.88 39.78
C ILE A 391 -10.96 14.85 39.82
N LYS A 392 -10.29 14.86 40.98
CA LYS A 392 -9.24 15.78 41.46
C LYS A 392 -7.83 15.47 40.95
N ALA A 393 -7.04 16.52 40.71
CA ALA A 393 -5.65 16.49 40.25
C ALA A 393 -4.59 16.35 41.37
N ALA A 394 -3.40 15.83 41.00
CA ALA A 394 -2.15 15.82 41.78
C ALA A 394 -0.97 16.37 40.94
N PRO A 395 0.17 16.82 41.55
CA PRO A 395 1.07 17.79 40.94
C PRO A 395 2.35 17.23 40.30
N LYS A 396 2.91 18.02 39.35
CA LYS A 396 4.09 17.77 38.49
C LYS A 396 5.42 18.17 39.14
N GLU A 397 6.49 17.42 38.82
CA GLU A 397 7.90 17.80 39.02
C GLU A 397 8.61 18.10 37.68
N ALA A 398 9.60 19.00 37.72
CA ALA A 398 10.33 19.56 36.57
C ALA A 398 11.78 19.01 36.48
N VAL A 399 12.33 18.95 35.26
CA VAL A 399 13.73 18.57 34.98
C VAL A 399 14.39 19.60 34.05
N PRO A 400 15.69 19.94 34.21
CA PRO A 400 16.33 21.08 33.54
C PRO A 400 17.13 20.72 32.27
N ALA A 401 17.42 21.75 31.49
CA ALA A 401 18.06 21.73 30.18
C ALA A 401 19.60 21.61 30.23
N VAL A 402 20.20 21.03 29.18
CA VAL A 402 21.66 20.99 28.95
C VAL A 402 21.99 21.39 27.49
N ALA A 403 23.13 22.09 27.36
CA ALA A 403 23.60 22.91 26.25
C ALA A 403 24.20 22.15 25.05
N ALA A 404 24.22 22.86 23.92
CA ALA A 404 24.57 22.38 22.58
C ALA A 404 26.08 22.37 22.27
N THR A 405 26.54 21.30 21.63
CA THR A 405 27.79 21.24 20.85
C THR A 405 27.45 21.19 19.35
N LYS A 406 28.33 21.74 18.50
CA LYS A 406 28.15 21.84 17.05
C LYS A 406 27.91 20.47 16.41
N THR A 407 26.67 20.20 16.03
CA THR A 407 26.22 19.03 15.29
C THR A 407 26.07 19.37 13.80
N MET A 408 26.15 18.34 12.93
CA MET A 408 25.54 18.43 11.60
C MET A 408 24.11 18.94 11.73
N SER A 409 23.65 19.76 10.78
CA SER A 409 22.25 20.21 10.80
C SER A 409 21.30 19.01 10.88
N ASP A 410 20.25 19.15 11.68
CA ASP A 410 19.28 18.08 11.91
C ASP A 410 18.68 17.54 10.59
N GLU A 411 18.59 18.40 9.56
CA GLU A 411 18.14 18.04 8.22
C GLU A 411 19.11 17.09 7.47
N ASN A 412 20.42 17.33 7.55
CA ASN A 412 21.41 16.45 6.94
C ASN A 412 21.47 15.09 7.65
N LEU A 413 21.25 15.10 8.97
CA LEU A 413 21.17 13.91 9.78
C LEU A 413 19.91 13.09 9.45
N PHE A 414 18.79 13.75 9.15
CA PHE A 414 17.55 13.13 8.66
C PHE A 414 17.74 12.43 7.30
N LYS A 415 18.27 13.16 6.30
CA LYS A 415 18.53 12.62 4.95
C LYS A 415 19.40 11.36 4.97
N LEU A 416 20.41 11.33 5.84
CA LEU A 416 21.27 10.16 6.02
C LEU A 416 20.51 8.98 6.65
N VAL A 417 19.65 9.20 7.65
CA VAL A 417 18.89 8.09 8.25
C VAL A 417 17.84 7.54 7.29
N GLU A 418 17.17 8.40 6.52
CA GLU A 418 16.24 8.00 5.48
C GLU A 418 16.95 7.15 4.42
N ARG A 419 18.15 7.56 3.99
CA ARG A 419 18.98 6.76 3.07
C ARG A 419 19.31 5.37 3.63
N VAL A 420 19.62 5.24 4.92
CA VAL A 420 19.85 3.93 5.55
C VAL A 420 18.58 3.09 5.61
N ASN A 421 17.40 3.69 5.80
CA ASN A 421 16.11 2.98 5.76
C ASN A 421 15.82 2.43 4.36
N ILE A 422 16.01 3.26 3.33
CA ILE A 422 15.83 2.88 1.92
C ILE A 422 16.78 1.74 1.55
N LEU A 423 18.08 1.88 1.81
CA LEU A 423 19.08 0.85 1.53
C LEU A 423 18.76 -0.49 2.20
N ARG A 424 18.20 -0.46 3.41
CA ARG A 424 17.79 -1.67 4.13
C ARG A 424 16.54 -2.32 3.52
N LYS A 425 15.56 -1.53 3.07
CA LYS A 425 14.37 -2.04 2.37
C LYS A 425 14.75 -2.63 1.02
N GLU A 426 15.60 -1.94 0.27
CA GLU A 426 16.14 -2.42 -1.01
C GLU A 426 16.97 -3.69 -0.83
N ALA A 427 17.87 -3.76 0.15
CA ALA A 427 18.64 -4.98 0.42
C ALA A 427 17.75 -6.17 0.81
N LYS A 428 16.61 -5.92 1.48
CA LYS A 428 15.63 -6.98 1.78
C LYS A 428 14.96 -7.49 0.50
N MET A 429 14.55 -6.59 -0.38
CA MET A 429 13.97 -6.97 -1.68
C MET A 429 14.96 -7.78 -2.53
N ASP A 430 16.21 -7.32 -2.63
CA ASP A 430 17.24 -8.06 -3.37
C ASP A 430 17.52 -9.45 -2.76
N LEU A 431 17.44 -9.59 -1.43
CA LEU A 431 17.54 -10.89 -0.75
C LEU A 431 16.38 -11.82 -1.12
N ASP A 432 15.15 -11.28 -1.22
CA ASP A 432 13.97 -12.03 -1.63
C ASP A 432 14.07 -12.49 -3.10
N ASP A 433 14.68 -11.65 -3.96
CA ASP A 433 14.99 -11.95 -5.37
C ASP A 433 16.24 -12.83 -5.56
N LYS A 434 16.89 -13.24 -4.46
CA LYS A 434 18.13 -14.05 -4.40
C LYS A 434 19.36 -13.36 -4.99
N ASP A 435 19.36 -12.04 -5.18
CA ASP A 435 20.53 -11.27 -5.56
C ASP A 435 21.35 -10.84 -4.32
N ARG A 436 22.05 -11.82 -3.75
CA ARG A 436 22.76 -11.65 -2.48
C ARG A 436 23.95 -10.70 -2.57
N GLU A 437 24.60 -10.60 -3.72
CA GLU A 437 25.75 -9.69 -3.91
C GLU A 437 25.31 -8.23 -3.91
N VAL A 438 24.21 -7.90 -4.60
CA VAL A 438 23.66 -6.54 -4.61
C VAL A 438 23.14 -6.18 -3.21
N ALA A 439 22.42 -7.08 -2.55
CA ALA A 439 21.96 -6.89 -1.18
C ALA A 439 23.12 -6.59 -0.21
N TYR A 440 24.23 -7.33 -0.34
CA TYR A 440 25.42 -7.15 0.51
C TYR A 440 26.07 -5.77 0.30
N ARG A 441 26.20 -5.29 -0.93
CA ARG A 441 26.75 -3.94 -1.20
C ARG A 441 25.89 -2.84 -0.59
N LYS A 442 24.56 -2.94 -0.69
CA LYS A 442 23.62 -1.97 -0.07
C LYS A 442 23.71 -2.00 1.46
N LEU A 443 23.91 -3.17 2.06
CA LEU A 443 24.15 -3.30 3.50
C LEU A 443 25.49 -2.66 3.92
N GLU A 444 26.56 -2.79 3.13
CA GLU A 444 27.84 -2.12 3.40
C GLU A 444 27.72 -0.59 3.33
N GLU A 445 26.99 -0.06 2.35
CA GLU A 445 26.69 1.38 2.26
C GLU A 445 25.88 1.86 3.47
N ALA A 446 24.86 1.09 3.88
CA ALA A 446 24.05 1.39 5.06
C ALA A 446 24.88 1.40 6.35
N ILE A 447 25.83 0.46 6.50
CA ILE A 447 26.77 0.40 7.64
C ILE A 447 27.66 1.63 7.67
N LYS A 448 28.22 2.03 6.52
CA LYS A 448 29.08 3.22 6.42
C LYS A 448 28.34 4.48 6.87
N ILE A 449 27.15 4.72 6.32
CA ILE A 449 26.33 5.89 6.70
C ILE A 449 25.95 5.85 8.18
N THR A 450 25.67 4.68 8.73
CA THR A 450 25.34 4.53 10.17
C THR A 450 26.54 4.88 11.06
N LYS A 451 27.77 4.56 10.65
CA LYS A 451 29.00 4.97 11.35
C LYS A 451 29.20 6.48 11.31
N ASP A 452 28.95 7.11 10.16
CA ASP A 452 29.01 8.56 10.00
C ASP A 452 27.97 9.27 10.89
N LEU A 453 26.77 8.70 11.01
CA LEU A 453 25.71 9.18 11.90
C LEU A 453 26.11 9.09 13.39
N ILE A 454 26.73 7.99 13.82
CA ILE A 454 27.24 7.84 15.19
C ILE A 454 28.32 8.89 15.48
N ALA A 455 29.26 9.07 14.55
CA ALA A 455 30.31 10.08 14.67
C ALA A 455 29.75 11.52 14.75
N ALA A 456 28.61 11.78 14.10
CA ALA A 456 27.89 13.05 14.16
C ALA A 456 27.03 13.23 15.44
N GLY A 457 27.07 12.29 16.40
CA GLY A 457 26.35 12.37 17.66
C GLY A 457 24.90 11.87 17.61
N ALA A 458 24.53 11.09 16.59
CA ALA A 458 23.19 10.53 16.48
C ALA A 458 22.95 9.45 17.56
N VAL A 459 22.30 9.84 18.66
CA VAL A 459 21.95 8.92 19.76
C VAL A 459 21.08 7.76 19.24
N GLY A 460 21.40 6.53 19.68
CA GLY A 460 20.64 5.31 19.42
C GLY A 460 21.02 4.54 18.14
N GLN A 461 22.03 4.99 17.38
CA GLN A 461 22.47 4.29 16.17
C GLN A 461 23.37 3.07 16.44
N ASP A 462 23.94 2.92 17.64
CA ASP A 462 24.85 1.80 17.96
C ASP A 462 24.17 0.42 17.84
N LYS A 463 22.96 0.30 18.40
CA LYS A 463 22.15 -0.94 18.27
C LYS A 463 21.75 -1.23 16.83
N ARG A 464 21.59 -0.19 16.02
CA ARG A 464 21.27 -0.31 14.60
C ARG A 464 22.48 -0.79 13.81
N LEU A 465 23.65 -0.22 14.09
CA LEU A 465 24.92 -0.63 13.50
C LEU A 465 25.21 -2.10 13.77
N GLU A 466 25.05 -2.54 15.03
CA GLU A 466 25.27 -3.94 15.43
C GLU A 466 24.37 -4.91 14.63
N LYS A 467 23.08 -4.58 14.47
CA LYS A 467 22.14 -5.38 13.67
C LYS A 467 22.53 -5.40 12.19
N LEU A 468 22.93 -4.27 11.62
CA LEU A 468 23.35 -4.20 10.21
C LEU A 468 24.60 -5.03 9.96
N GLU A 469 25.60 -4.94 10.85
CA GLU A 469 26.84 -5.73 10.76
C GLU A 469 26.55 -7.24 10.92
N GLN A 470 25.63 -7.62 11.81
CA GLN A 470 25.20 -9.02 11.97
C GLN A 470 24.54 -9.56 10.71
N VAL A 471 23.62 -8.80 10.10
CA VAL A 471 22.93 -9.20 8.86
C VAL A 471 23.93 -9.28 7.70
N ALA A 472 24.77 -8.26 7.51
CA ALA A 472 25.79 -8.25 6.46
C ALA A 472 26.76 -9.44 6.59
N SER A 473 27.18 -9.78 7.81
CA SER A 473 28.05 -10.95 8.05
C SER A 473 27.37 -12.27 7.68
N SER A 474 26.06 -12.38 7.89
CA SER A 474 25.28 -13.57 7.55
C SER A 474 25.12 -13.70 6.03
N VAL A 475 24.82 -12.59 5.34
CA VAL A 475 24.73 -12.55 3.87
C VAL A 475 26.08 -12.89 3.24
N LYS A 476 27.19 -12.33 3.75
CA LYS A 476 28.54 -12.63 3.27
C LYS A 476 28.88 -14.12 3.36
N LYS A 477 28.58 -14.76 4.49
CA LYS A 477 28.77 -16.21 4.65
C LYS A 477 27.99 -17.03 3.63
N LEU A 478 26.80 -16.56 3.21
CA LEU A 478 26.02 -17.23 2.17
C LEU A 478 26.64 -17.05 0.78
N ILE A 479 27.13 -15.85 0.46
CA ILE A 479 27.86 -15.58 -0.79
C ILE A 479 29.11 -16.44 -0.86
N ASP A 480 29.93 -16.44 0.20
CA ASP A 480 31.17 -17.24 0.27
C ASP A 480 30.87 -18.74 0.11
N LYS A 481 29.78 -19.24 0.69
CA LYS A 481 29.32 -20.63 0.55
C LYS A 481 28.85 -20.96 -0.86
N GLU A 482 28.30 -20.00 -1.60
CA GLU A 482 27.90 -20.19 -3.01
C GLU A 482 29.09 -20.12 -3.96
N LEU A 483 30.03 -19.22 -3.71
CA LEU A 483 31.29 -19.14 -4.45
C LEU A 483 32.12 -20.41 -4.24
N ALA A 484 32.17 -20.95 -3.02
CA ALA A 484 32.84 -22.23 -2.72
C ALA A 484 32.16 -23.45 -3.37
N LYS A 485 30.91 -23.34 -3.84
CA LYS A 485 30.18 -24.40 -4.54
C LYS A 485 30.31 -24.34 -6.07
N LYS A 486 30.84 -23.24 -6.64
CA LYS A 486 31.14 -23.19 -8.08
C LYS A 486 32.40 -24.02 -8.36
N PRO A 487 32.34 -25.04 -9.22
CA PRO A 487 33.52 -25.83 -9.56
C PRO A 487 34.50 -24.99 -10.39
N THR A 488 35.73 -24.86 -9.91
CA THR A 488 36.85 -24.23 -10.64
C THR A 488 37.20 -25.05 -11.88
N PRO A 489 37.57 -24.43 -13.03
CA PRO A 489 38.01 -25.19 -14.20
C PRO A 489 39.28 -25.99 -13.89
N ILE A 490 39.29 -27.24 -14.36
CA ILE A 490 40.33 -28.24 -14.13
C ILE A 490 41.65 -27.79 -14.78
N ALA A 491 42.68 -27.59 -13.97
CA ALA A 491 44.08 -27.74 -14.37
C ALA A 491 44.73 -28.84 -13.49
N ALA A 492 45.59 -29.65 -14.12
CA ALA A 492 46.10 -30.94 -13.63
C ALA A 492 46.92 -30.88 -12.31
N PRO A 493 47.09 -32.01 -11.58
CA PRO A 493 47.23 -32.03 -10.12
C PRO A 493 48.63 -32.37 -9.59
N THR A 494 48.98 -31.89 -8.38
CA THR A 494 49.61 -32.65 -7.26
C THR A 494 49.63 -31.80 -5.95
N PRO A 495 49.76 -32.37 -4.72
CA PRO A 495 48.65 -32.36 -3.75
C PRO A 495 48.98 -31.78 -2.36
N ALA A 496 47.97 -31.27 -1.65
CA ALA A 496 47.95 -31.23 -0.18
C ALA A 496 46.51 -31.29 0.36
N ILE A 497 46.34 -32.18 1.34
CA ILE A 497 45.10 -32.76 1.87
C ILE A 497 44.42 -31.81 2.88
N SER A 498 43.10 -31.59 2.74
CA SER A 498 42.22 -31.45 3.92
C SER A 498 40.85 -32.10 3.63
N ARG A 499 40.49 -33.07 4.47
CA ARG A 499 39.35 -33.99 4.27
C ARG A 499 38.04 -33.33 4.72
N ALA A 500 37.21 -32.89 3.78
CA ALA A 500 35.76 -32.82 4.00
C ALA A 500 35.18 -34.24 3.81
N LYS A 501 34.33 -34.70 4.75
CA LYS A 501 33.67 -36.00 4.64
C LYS A 501 32.85 -36.04 3.34
N PRO A 502 32.97 -37.09 2.50
CA PRO A 502 32.14 -37.22 1.32
C PRO A 502 30.68 -37.29 1.76
N VAL A 503 29.87 -36.36 1.25
CA VAL A 503 28.41 -36.44 1.33
C VAL A 503 28.05 -37.79 0.72
N SER A 504 27.38 -38.65 1.49
CA SER A 504 27.09 -39.99 1.01
C SER A 504 26.19 -39.88 -0.22
N GLU A 505 26.38 -40.77 -1.21
CA GLU A 505 25.55 -40.82 -2.41
C GLU A 505 24.05 -40.90 -2.06
N LYS A 506 23.74 -41.54 -0.92
CA LYS A 506 22.41 -41.63 -0.33
C LYS A 506 21.86 -40.27 0.14
N ASP A 507 22.69 -39.39 0.70
CA ASP A 507 22.28 -38.05 1.10
C ASP A 507 22.03 -37.14 -0.11
N MET A 508 22.82 -37.32 -1.17
CA MET A 508 22.63 -36.61 -2.43
C MET A 508 21.34 -37.05 -3.12
N GLN A 509 21.05 -38.35 -3.18
CA GLN A 509 19.77 -38.86 -3.67
C GLN A 509 18.58 -38.36 -2.83
N LYS A 510 18.72 -38.28 -1.50
CA LYS A 510 17.68 -37.74 -0.63
C LYS A 510 17.39 -36.27 -0.90
N LEU A 511 18.43 -35.47 -1.16
CA LEU A 511 18.27 -34.06 -1.52
C LEU A 511 17.58 -33.89 -2.86
N LEU A 512 18.01 -34.65 -3.88
CA LEU A 512 17.39 -34.64 -5.21
C LEU A 512 15.91 -35.05 -5.19
N ARG A 513 15.55 -36.05 -4.36
CA ARG A 513 14.15 -36.44 -4.16
C ARG A 513 13.33 -35.31 -3.57
N LYS A 514 13.84 -34.64 -2.54
CA LYS A 514 13.17 -33.49 -1.93
C LYS A 514 12.98 -32.35 -2.93
N GLU A 515 14.02 -32.00 -3.68
CA GLU A 515 13.94 -30.94 -4.70
C GLU A 515 12.94 -31.28 -5.82
N ARG A 516 12.84 -32.56 -6.20
CA ARG A 516 11.83 -33.01 -7.16
C ARG A 516 10.42 -32.87 -6.59
N ASP A 517 10.19 -33.36 -5.38
CA ASP A 517 8.88 -33.33 -4.76
C ASP A 517 8.41 -31.89 -4.51
N ASP A 518 9.33 -30.99 -4.13
CA ASP A 518 9.08 -29.54 -4.03
C ASP A 518 8.73 -28.92 -5.41
N ALA A 519 9.33 -29.40 -6.49
CA ALA A 519 9.01 -28.94 -7.85
C ALA A 519 7.63 -29.42 -8.30
N ILE A 520 7.25 -30.67 -7.99
CA ILE A 520 5.91 -31.21 -8.26
C ILE A 520 4.85 -30.42 -7.49
N ALA A 521 5.04 -30.18 -6.18
CA ALA A 521 4.10 -29.40 -5.39
C ALA A 521 3.91 -27.96 -5.90
N LYS A 522 4.97 -27.36 -6.46
CA LYS A 522 4.90 -26.04 -7.11
C LYS A 522 4.17 -26.09 -8.45
N ALA A 523 4.32 -27.17 -9.22
CA ALA A 523 3.55 -27.38 -10.44
C ALA A 523 2.05 -27.50 -10.12
N ASP A 524 1.69 -28.29 -9.10
CA ASP A 524 0.29 -28.44 -8.66
C ASP A 524 -0.31 -27.12 -8.21
N LYS A 525 0.44 -26.33 -7.42
CA LYS A 525 0.01 -24.99 -7.02
C LYS A 525 -0.20 -24.08 -8.24
N ALA A 526 0.74 -24.06 -9.19
CA ALA A 526 0.62 -23.26 -10.40
C ALA A 526 -0.58 -23.70 -11.27
N LEU A 527 -0.90 -24.99 -11.31
CA LEU A 527 -2.11 -25.50 -11.97
C LEU A 527 -3.38 -25.01 -11.29
N THR A 528 -3.44 -25.02 -9.95
CA THR A 528 -4.60 -24.50 -9.19
C THR A 528 -4.80 -23.00 -9.38
N GLU A 529 -3.72 -22.26 -9.61
CA GLU A 529 -3.73 -20.81 -9.85
C GLU A 529 -3.99 -20.44 -11.33
N GLY A 530 -4.14 -21.44 -12.22
CA GLY A 530 -4.36 -21.23 -13.66
C GLY A 530 -3.11 -20.80 -14.44
N ASN A 531 -1.92 -20.87 -13.83
CA ASN A 531 -0.66 -20.51 -14.48
C ASN A 531 0.01 -21.73 -15.14
N PHE A 532 -0.55 -22.15 -16.26
CA PHE A 532 -0.16 -23.39 -16.95
C PHE A 532 1.28 -23.37 -17.49
N ASN A 533 1.79 -22.22 -17.96
CA ASN A 533 3.18 -22.09 -18.43
C ASN A 533 4.19 -22.29 -17.30
N LEU A 534 3.88 -21.75 -16.12
CA LEU A 534 4.71 -21.94 -14.93
C LEU A 534 4.65 -23.38 -14.41
N ALA A 535 3.48 -24.01 -14.46
CA ALA A 535 3.31 -25.42 -14.11
C ALA A 535 4.17 -26.34 -14.99
N VAL A 536 4.15 -26.12 -16.31
CA VAL A 536 5.00 -26.85 -17.28
C VAL A 536 6.49 -26.73 -16.92
N THR A 537 6.95 -25.51 -16.62
CA THR A 537 8.35 -25.26 -16.23
C THR A 537 8.77 -26.07 -14.99
N PHE A 538 7.89 -26.15 -13.99
CA PHE A 538 8.15 -26.93 -12.78
C PHE A 538 8.12 -28.44 -13.01
N LEU A 539 7.23 -28.93 -13.88
CA LEU A 539 7.19 -30.34 -14.27
C LEU A 539 8.44 -30.75 -15.06
N GLU A 540 8.91 -29.95 -16.01
CA GLU A 540 10.16 -30.22 -16.73
C GLU A 540 11.37 -30.29 -15.79
N LYS A 541 11.43 -29.39 -14.80
CA LYS A 541 12.45 -29.44 -13.75
C LYS A 541 12.37 -30.72 -12.92
N ALA A 542 11.17 -31.15 -12.54
CA ALA A 542 10.95 -32.39 -11.79
C ALA A 542 11.32 -33.65 -12.61
N ALA A 543 11.05 -33.65 -13.91
CA ALA A 543 11.47 -34.71 -14.83
C ALA A 543 13.01 -34.80 -14.88
N GLY A 544 13.70 -33.68 -15.09
CA GLY A 544 15.17 -33.64 -15.11
C GLY A 544 15.83 -34.04 -13.80
N LEU A 545 15.19 -33.79 -12.65
CA LEU A 545 15.65 -34.29 -11.35
C LEU A 545 15.45 -35.81 -11.22
N SER A 546 14.35 -36.35 -11.74
CA SER A 546 14.09 -37.80 -11.78
C SER A 546 15.11 -38.54 -12.65
N GLU A 547 15.47 -37.98 -13.81
CA GLU A 547 16.53 -38.54 -14.67
C GLU A 547 17.89 -38.58 -13.96
N LYS A 548 18.26 -37.50 -13.25
CA LYS A 548 19.50 -37.45 -12.46
C LYS A 548 19.55 -38.47 -11.33
N MET A 549 18.40 -38.95 -10.87
CA MET A 549 18.30 -40.02 -9.87
C MET A 549 18.26 -41.42 -10.49
N GLY A 550 18.28 -41.54 -11.83
CA GLY A 550 18.13 -42.80 -12.54
C GLY A 550 16.70 -43.35 -12.57
N GLU A 551 15.71 -42.56 -12.15
CA GLU A 551 14.30 -42.93 -12.07
C GLU A 551 13.61 -42.66 -13.42
N LYS A 552 14.01 -43.39 -14.47
CA LYS A 552 13.58 -43.17 -15.87
C LYS A 552 12.07 -43.23 -16.07
N ASP A 553 11.39 -44.19 -15.45
CA ASP A 553 9.94 -44.36 -15.61
C ASP A 553 9.17 -43.15 -15.05
N LYS A 554 9.63 -42.65 -13.89
CA LYS A 554 9.04 -41.47 -13.25
C LYS A 554 9.34 -40.18 -14.01
N ALA A 555 10.54 -40.06 -14.59
CA ALA A 555 10.86 -38.96 -15.49
C ALA A 555 9.93 -38.95 -16.71
N ALA A 556 9.72 -40.12 -17.34
CA ALA A 556 8.83 -40.24 -18.50
C ALA A 556 7.36 -39.89 -18.17
N GLU A 557 6.87 -40.30 -17.00
CA GLU A 557 5.52 -39.95 -16.53
C GLU A 557 5.35 -38.43 -16.35
N ILE A 558 6.31 -37.78 -15.69
CA ILE A 558 6.27 -36.33 -15.45
C ILE A 558 6.39 -35.55 -16.77
N THR A 559 7.26 -35.98 -17.69
CA THR A 559 7.39 -35.39 -19.02
C THR A 559 6.08 -35.47 -19.79
N LYS A 560 5.41 -36.62 -19.75
CA LYS A 560 4.10 -36.79 -20.39
C LYS A 560 3.05 -35.83 -19.83
N MET A 561 3.02 -35.62 -18.50
CA MET A 561 2.12 -34.63 -17.89
C MET A 561 2.41 -33.21 -18.40
N ALA A 562 3.68 -32.82 -18.54
CA ALA A 562 4.06 -31.53 -19.08
C ALA A 562 3.63 -31.36 -20.55
N GLU A 563 3.83 -32.40 -21.37
CA GLU A 563 3.40 -32.42 -22.78
C GLU A 563 1.87 -32.34 -22.94
N ASP A 564 1.12 -33.06 -22.10
CA ASP A 564 -0.35 -33.02 -22.10
C ASP A 564 -0.87 -31.60 -21.77
N ILE A 565 -0.22 -30.88 -20.85
CA ILE A 565 -0.57 -29.48 -20.53
C ILE A 565 -0.21 -28.57 -21.70
N LYS A 566 0.98 -28.71 -22.30
CA LYS A 566 1.38 -27.92 -23.49
C LYS A 566 0.41 -28.11 -24.65
N SER A 567 0.03 -29.35 -24.96
CA SER A 567 -0.92 -29.64 -26.03
C SER A 567 -2.30 -29.03 -25.78
N LYS A 568 -2.74 -28.97 -24.51
CA LYS A 568 -3.99 -28.29 -24.15
C LYS A 568 -3.89 -26.77 -24.32
N LEU A 569 -2.74 -26.16 -23.98
CA LEU A 569 -2.51 -24.73 -24.20
C LEU A 569 -2.54 -24.36 -25.68
N GLU A 570 -1.85 -25.14 -26.52
CA GLU A 570 -1.85 -24.93 -27.98
C GLU A 570 -3.27 -25.01 -28.56
N LYS A 571 -4.11 -25.96 -28.09
CA LYS A 571 -5.50 -26.09 -28.52
C LYS A 571 -6.40 -24.93 -28.06
N LEU A 572 -6.04 -24.27 -26.96
CA LEU A 572 -6.77 -23.12 -26.42
C LEU A 572 -6.28 -21.78 -27.00
N GLY A 573 -5.23 -21.79 -27.84
CA GLY A 573 -4.65 -20.57 -28.43
C GLY A 573 -3.97 -19.68 -27.38
N MET A 574 -3.44 -20.27 -26.31
CA MET A 574 -2.78 -19.58 -25.19
C MET A 574 -1.26 -19.73 -25.23
#